data_AF-A0A522EFT8-F1
#
_entry.id   AF-A0A522EFT8-F1
#
_cell.length_a   1.000
_cell.length_b   1.000
_cell.length_c   1.000
_cell.angle_alpha   90.00
_cell.angle_beta   90.00
_cell.angle_gamma   90.00
#
_symmetry.space_group_name_H-M   'P 1'
#
loop_
_entity.id
_entity.type
_entity.pdbx_description
1 polymer ?
#
loop_
_entity_poly.entity_id
_entity_poly.type
_entity_poly.pdbx_seq_one_letter_code
_entity_poly.pdbx_strand_id
1 'polypeptide(L)'
;MLFVLMIGVATAQSQSIFYVANGGQVTQGQCTPTTFTLTESTFIGTITDYHYNYGSGSVAGTIGLIDQDNVTYGPWAAYNTAGFLYWNVDPNMTFPAGTYTVQDSQMSTWSYNSGTGNMCMSWGVGYPNELPPADVPEFGLIAGAATAAGALGIFLYRIRK
;
A
#
# COMPACT_ATOMS: atom_id res chain seq x y z
N MET A 1 15.06 32.75 -26.49
CA MET A 1 14.18 31.56 -26.39
C MET A 1 14.05 31.22 -24.92
N LEU A 2 12.84 31.33 -24.37
CA LEU A 2 12.53 31.01 -22.98
C LEU A 2 12.10 29.54 -22.92
N PHE A 3 12.84 28.69 -22.20
CA PHE A 3 12.40 27.33 -21.90
C PHE A 3 11.38 27.40 -20.76
N VAL A 4 10.11 27.17 -21.07
CA VAL A 4 9.08 26.92 -20.06
C VAL A 4 9.22 25.47 -19.65
N LEU A 5 9.71 25.23 -18.42
CA LEU A 5 9.70 23.90 -17.82
C LEU A 5 8.26 23.61 -17.40
N MET A 6 7.55 22.83 -18.21
CA MET A 6 6.27 22.23 -17.82
C MET A 6 6.56 21.21 -16.71
N ILE A 7 6.31 21.58 -15.46
CA ILE A 7 6.25 20.60 -14.37
C ILE A 7 4.96 19.82 -14.58
N GLY A 8 5.04 18.72 -15.34
CA GLY A 8 3.96 17.75 -15.40
C GLY A 8 3.83 17.10 -14.03
N VAL A 9 2.72 17.34 -13.34
CA VAL A 9 2.36 16.56 -12.16
C VAL A 9 1.91 15.21 -12.68
N ALA A 10 2.81 14.23 -12.67
CA ALA A 10 2.45 12.86 -13.00
C ALA A 10 1.60 12.34 -11.84
N THR A 11 0.28 12.29 -12.02
CA THR A 11 -0.59 11.56 -11.10
C THR A 11 -0.33 10.08 -11.33
N ALA A 12 0.47 9.51 -10.45
CA ALA A 12 0.60 8.08 -10.31
C ALA A 12 -0.79 7.43 -10.21
N GLN A 13 -1.05 6.42 -11.03
CA GLN A 13 -2.26 5.60 -10.89
C GLN A 13 -1.87 4.37 -10.09
N SER A 14 -2.68 4.02 -9.08
CA SER A 14 -2.42 2.83 -8.28
C SER A 14 -2.53 1.57 -9.14
N GLN A 15 -1.61 0.63 -8.96
CA GLN A 15 -1.52 -0.61 -9.70
C GLN A 15 -1.73 -1.82 -8.78
N SER A 16 -2.17 -2.92 -9.37
CA SER A 16 -2.13 -4.22 -8.69
C SER A 16 -0.68 -4.66 -8.55
N ILE A 17 -0.17 -4.70 -7.32
CA ILE A 17 1.21 -5.10 -7.01
C ILE A 17 1.36 -6.61 -7.02
N PHE A 18 0.37 -7.31 -6.47
CA PHE A 18 0.23 -8.75 -6.58
C PHE A 18 -1.25 -9.12 -6.56
N TYR A 19 -1.59 -10.23 -7.23
CA TYR A 19 -2.97 -10.70 -7.31
C TYR A 19 -3.02 -12.22 -7.31
N VAL A 20 -3.45 -12.79 -6.18
CA VAL A 20 -3.65 -14.23 -6.01
C VAL A 20 -5.11 -14.46 -5.68
N ALA A 21 -5.96 -14.43 -6.70
CA ALA A 21 -7.39 -14.71 -6.60
C ALA A 21 -7.97 -15.10 -7.96
N ASN A 22 -9.17 -15.68 -7.97
CA ASN A 22 -9.94 -15.95 -9.18
C ASN A 22 -11.44 -16.12 -8.83
N GLY A 23 -12.31 -16.16 -9.84
CA GLY A 23 -13.76 -16.30 -9.66
C GLY A 23 -14.27 -17.74 -9.44
N GLY A 24 -13.38 -18.70 -9.22
CA GLY A 24 -13.76 -20.09 -8.97
C GLY A 24 -14.31 -20.32 -7.56
N GLN A 25 -14.97 -21.47 -7.36
CA GLN A 25 -15.41 -21.89 -6.03
C GLN A 25 -14.21 -22.00 -5.08
N VAL A 26 -14.41 -21.57 -3.82
CA VAL A 26 -13.36 -21.57 -2.80
C VAL A 26 -13.61 -22.60 -1.70
N THR A 27 -12.50 -23.05 -1.11
CA THR A 27 -12.40 -23.71 0.19
C THR A 27 -11.75 -22.71 1.15
N GLN A 28 -11.72 -22.98 2.46
CA GLN A 28 -10.98 -22.17 3.43
C GLN A 28 -10.06 -23.03 4.30
N GLY A 29 -9.02 -22.40 4.87
CA GLY A 29 -8.18 -23.02 5.87
C GLY A 29 -6.82 -23.48 5.37
N GLN A 30 -6.68 -24.77 5.04
CA GLN A 30 -5.40 -25.45 4.75
C GLN A 30 -4.74 -25.00 3.43
N CYS A 31 -4.53 -23.70 3.26
CA CYS A 31 -3.81 -23.09 2.15
C CYS A 31 -2.39 -22.71 2.54
N THR A 32 -1.54 -22.59 1.54
CA THR A 32 -0.22 -21.98 1.69
C THR A 32 -0.40 -20.47 1.72
N PRO A 33 0.14 -19.73 2.71
CA PRO A 33 0.08 -18.27 2.73
C PRO A 33 0.55 -17.65 1.40
N THR A 34 -0.05 -16.53 1.01
CA THR A 34 0.31 -15.87 -0.24
C THR A 34 1.75 -15.36 -0.20
N THR A 35 2.56 -15.73 -1.19
CA THR A 35 3.92 -15.20 -1.38
C THR A 35 3.99 -14.43 -2.70
N PHE A 36 4.62 -13.25 -2.69
CA PHE A 36 4.82 -12.42 -3.87
C PHE A 36 6.21 -11.77 -3.86
N THR A 37 6.67 -11.33 -5.03
CA THR A 37 7.98 -10.69 -5.19
C THR A 37 7.82 -9.28 -5.72
N LEU A 38 8.45 -8.33 -5.04
CA LEU A 38 8.66 -6.96 -5.51
C LEU A 38 10.02 -6.89 -6.21
N THR A 39 10.05 -6.56 -7.50
CA THR A 39 11.30 -6.41 -8.25
C THR A 39 12.01 -5.09 -7.99
N GLU A 40 11.31 -4.14 -7.38
CA GLU A 40 11.76 -2.79 -7.07
C GLU A 40 11.07 -2.24 -5.83
N SER A 41 11.57 -1.12 -5.31
CA SER A 41 10.97 -0.43 -4.17
C SER A 41 9.53 -0.03 -4.51
N THR A 42 8.57 -0.45 -3.69
CA THR A 42 7.14 -0.30 -4.01
C THR A 42 6.38 0.22 -2.80
N PHE A 43 5.61 1.30 -2.97
CA PHE A 43 4.63 1.72 -1.99
C PHE A 43 3.42 0.80 -2.06
N ILE A 44 3.00 0.20 -0.94
CA ILE A 44 1.78 -0.59 -0.86
C ILE A 44 0.76 0.20 -0.03
N GLY A 45 -0.34 0.56 -0.67
CA GLY A 45 -1.44 1.32 -0.06
C GLY A 45 -2.40 0.41 0.68
N THR A 46 -2.84 -0.67 0.04
CA THR A 46 -3.85 -1.60 0.59
C THR A 46 -3.45 -3.04 0.32
N ILE A 47 -3.69 -3.92 1.28
CA ILE A 47 -3.66 -5.39 1.13
C ILE A 47 -5.04 -5.92 1.51
N THR A 48 -5.56 -6.86 0.73
CA THR A 48 -6.85 -7.49 0.98
C THR A 48 -6.74 -9.00 0.99
N ASP A 49 -7.27 -9.63 2.05
CA ASP A 49 -7.43 -11.09 2.17
C ASP A 49 -8.90 -11.48 2.06
N TYR A 50 -9.18 -12.61 1.41
CA TYR A 50 -10.55 -13.10 1.20
C TYR A 50 -10.93 -14.21 2.19
N HIS A 51 -11.92 -13.95 3.04
CA HIS A 51 -12.43 -14.84 4.07
C HIS A 51 -13.88 -15.24 3.79
N TYR A 52 -14.15 -15.91 2.66
CA TYR A 52 -15.48 -16.40 2.34
C TYR A 52 -16.12 -17.18 3.48
N ASN A 53 -15.35 -18.12 4.06
CA ASN A 53 -15.73 -18.92 5.22
C ASN A 53 -17.17 -19.47 5.12
N TYR A 54 -17.41 -20.29 4.10
CA TYR A 54 -18.75 -20.81 3.77
C TYR A 54 -19.85 -19.75 3.58
N GLY A 55 -19.47 -18.52 3.19
CA GLY A 55 -20.38 -17.38 3.03
C GLY A 55 -20.66 -16.60 4.32
N SER A 56 -20.08 -17.00 5.46
CA SER A 56 -20.28 -16.33 6.75
C SER A 56 -19.30 -15.17 6.97
N GLY A 57 -18.24 -15.07 6.16
CA GLY A 57 -17.19 -14.11 6.45
C GLY A 57 -16.38 -14.48 7.68
N SER A 58 -15.50 -13.58 8.08
CA SER A 58 -14.79 -13.66 9.36
C SER A 58 -14.56 -12.28 9.96
N VAL A 59 -14.70 -12.15 11.29
CA VAL A 59 -14.40 -10.89 11.98
C VAL A 59 -12.93 -10.55 11.80
N ALA A 60 -12.63 -9.36 11.30
CA ALA A 60 -11.28 -8.93 10.99
C ALA A 60 -10.34 -9.08 12.20
N GLY A 61 -9.23 -9.76 11.96
CA GLY A 61 -8.08 -9.84 12.86
C GLY A 61 -6.98 -8.92 12.35
N THR A 62 -5.84 -9.50 11.99
CA THR A 62 -4.69 -8.76 11.48
C THR A 62 -4.09 -9.38 10.23
N ILE A 63 -3.58 -8.52 9.35
CA ILE A 63 -2.74 -8.89 8.20
C ILE A 63 -1.34 -8.31 8.43
N GLY A 64 -0.30 -9.03 8.06
CA GLY A 64 1.10 -8.60 8.09
C GLY A 64 1.88 -9.13 6.89
N LEU A 65 3.15 -8.74 6.76
CA LEU A 65 4.08 -9.28 5.79
C LEU A 65 5.34 -9.80 6.50
N ILE A 66 5.88 -10.92 6.03
CA ILE A 66 7.20 -11.41 6.42
C ILE A 66 8.07 -11.43 5.17
N ASP A 67 9.21 -10.74 5.19
CA ASP A 67 10.15 -10.78 4.06
C ASP A 67 11.06 -12.03 4.08
N GLN A 68 11.84 -12.18 3.01
CA GLN A 68 12.80 -13.28 2.81
C GLN A 68 13.87 -13.39 3.92
N ASP A 69 14.13 -12.31 4.65
CA ASP A 69 15.09 -12.25 5.75
C ASP A 69 14.41 -12.46 7.12
N ASN A 70 13.11 -12.82 7.11
CA ASN A 70 12.23 -12.97 8.27
C ASN A 70 11.95 -11.67 9.04
N VAL A 71 12.07 -10.50 8.39
CA VAL A 71 11.60 -9.24 8.97
C VAL A 71 10.08 -9.18 8.85
N THR A 72 9.41 -8.90 9.98
CA THR A 72 7.96 -8.73 10.03
C THR A 72 7.58 -7.27 9.88
N TYR A 73 6.63 -7.00 8.99
CA TYR A 73 5.96 -5.71 8.83
C TYR A 73 4.50 -5.85 9.27
N GLY A 74 4.02 -4.89 10.06
CA GLY A 74 2.77 -5.03 10.81
C GLY A 74 2.99 -5.83 12.12
N PRO A 75 2.00 -6.61 12.58
CA PRO A 75 0.69 -6.83 11.98
C PRO A 75 -0.20 -5.58 12.07
N TRP A 76 -0.93 -5.28 11.01
CA TRP A 76 -1.90 -4.19 10.98
C TRP A 76 -3.29 -4.71 11.32
N ALA A 77 -4.05 -3.93 12.11
CA ALA A 77 -5.45 -4.25 12.39
C ALA A 77 -6.26 -4.15 11.10
N ALA A 78 -6.86 -5.27 10.69
CA ALA A 78 -7.69 -5.32 9.50
C ALA A 78 -9.07 -4.74 9.77
N TYR A 79 -9.71 -4.24 8.73
CA TYR A 79 -11.12 -3.86 8.74
C TYR A 79 -11.89 -4.65 7.68
N ASN A 80 -13.14 -4.97 8.02
CA ASN A 80 -13.98 -5.76 7.14
C ASN A 80 -14.69 -4.91 6.08
N THR A 81 -14.83 -5.47 4.88
CA THR A 81 -15.78 -4.99 3.87
C THR A 81 -16.62 -6.15 3.33
N ALA A 82 -17.69 -5.83 2.59
CA ALA A 82 -18.62 -6.79 1.99
C ALA A 82 -19.14 -7.86 2.97
N GLY A 83 -19.58 -7.47 4.17
CA GLY A 83 -20.16 -8.42 5.13
C GLY A 83 -19.14 -9.43 5.65
N PHE A 84 -17.98 -8.95 6.10
CA PHE A 84 -16.89 -9.76 6.68
C PHE A 84 -16.13 -10.67 5.71
N LEU A 85 -16.44 -10.62 4.41
CA LEU A 85 -15.79 -11.45 3.40
C LEU A 85 -14.38 -10.96 3.04
N TYR A 86 -14.12 -9.67 3.13
CA TYR A 86 -12.79 -9.11 2.84
C TYR A 86 -12.20 -8.49 4.09
N TRP A 87 -10.94 -8.80 4.34
CA TRP A 87 -10.11 -8.17 5.35
C TRP A 87 -9.16 -7.24 4.64
N ASN A 88 -9.18 -5.96 4.98
CA ASN A 88 -8.34 -4.95 4.35
C ASN A 88 -7.44 -4.33 5.39
N VAL A 89 -6.19 -4.07 5.04
CA VAL A 89 -5.27 -3.24 5.80
C VAL A 89 -4.68 -2.18 4.88
N ASP A 90 -4.34 -1.03 5.44
CA ASP A 90 -3.70 0.04 4.70
C ASP A 90 -2.29 0.32 5.27
N PRO A 91 -1.25 -0.44 4.88
CA PRO A 91 0.12 -0.25 5.38
C PRO A 91 0.65 1.16 5.10
N ASN A 92 0.26 1.75 3.97
CA ASN A 92 0.66 3.09 3.51
C ASN A 92 2.16 3.37 3.65
N MET A 93 2.99 2.40 3.23
CA MET A 93 4.45 2.51 3.34
C MET A 93 5.16 1.88 2.15
N THR A 94 6.43 2.26 1.98
CA THR A 94 7.30 1.74 0.94
C THR A 94 8.06 0.52 1.44
N PHE A 95 8.03 -0.55 0.64
CA PHE A 95 8.72 -1.80 0.87
C PHE A 95 9.90 -1.93 -0.10
N PRO A 96 11.09 -2.37 0.36
CA PRO A 96 12.19 -2.69 -0.54
C PRO A 96 11.85 -3.79 -1.54
N ALA A 97 12.63 -3.90 -2.62
CA ALA A 97 12.59 -5.08 -3.48
C ALA A 97 12.90 -6.34 -2.67
N GLY A 98 12.15 -7.42 -2.91
CA GLY A 98 12.27 -8.66 -2.13
C GLY A 98 11.07 -9.56 -2.28
N THR A 99 11.15 -10.75 -1.69
CA THR A 99 10.02 -11.68 -1.59
C THR A 99 9.35 -11.56 -0.24
N TYR A 100 8.03 -11.49 -0.24
CA TYR A 100 7.19 -11.29 0.93
C TYR A 100 6.13 -12.38 1.02
N THR A 101 5.85 -12.83 2.22
CA THR A 101 4.75 -13.75 2.54
C THR A 101 3.72 -13.01 3.40
N VAL A 102 2.46 -13.06 2.99
CA VAL A 102 1.32 -12.49 3.74
C VAL A 102 1.05 -13.34 4.96
N GLN A 103 0.94 -12.69 6.12
CA GLN A 103 0.60 -13.31 7.39
C GLN A 103 -0.80 -12.88 7.79
N ASP A 104 -1.73 -13.85 7.85
CA ASP A 104 -3.08 -13.63 8.35
C ASP A 104 -3.27 -14.26 9.73
N SER A 105 -3.91 -13.54 10.64
CA SER A 105 -4.13 -14.02 12.02
C SER A 105 -5.13 -15.18 12.14
N GLN A 106 -5.95 -15.44 11.11
CA GLN A 106 -7.01 -16.44 11.12
C GLN A 106 -7.04 -17.29 9.84
N MET A 107 -5.88 -17.91 9.57
CA MET A 107 -5.62 -18.88 8.50
C MET A 107 -6.78 -19.86 8.26
N SER A 108 -7.44 -20.35 9.30
CA SER A 108 -8.54 -21.33 9.20
C SER A 108 -9.75 -20.85 8.38
N THR A 109 -9.88 -19.53 8.20
CA THR A 109 -10.99 -18.91 7.45
C THR A 109 -10.57 -18.29 6.13
N TRP A 110 -9.27 -18.25 5.85
CA TRP A 110 -8.72 -17.67 4.63
C TRP A 110 -9.02 -18.57 3.43
N SER A 111 -9.56 -17.98 2.37
CA SER A 111 -10.09 -18.70 1.22
C SER A 111 -9.01 -19.03 0.20
N TYR A 112 -9.16 -20.16 -0.48
CA TYR A 112 -8.25 -20.62 -1.53
C TYR A 112 -8.97 -21.55 -2.50
N ASN A 113 -8.35 -21.84 -3.64
CA ASN A 113 -8.77 -22.94 -4.50
C ASN A 113 -7.61 -23.50 -5.33
N SER A 114 -7.88 -24.52 -6.14
CA SER A 114 -6.88 -25.10 -7.04
C SER A 114 -6.39 -24.12 -8.12
N GLY A 115 -7.21 -23.13 -8.49
CA GLY A 115 -6.85 -22.08 -9.45
C GLY A 115 -5.78 -21.12 -8.93
N THR A 116 -5.61 -20.99 -7.60
CA THR A 116 -4.49 -20.28 -6.97
C THR A 116 -3.31 -21.19 -6.63
N GLY A 117 -3.30 -22.45 -7.11
CA GLY A 117 -2.29 -23.43 -6.69
C GLY A 117 -2.38 -23.78 -5.20
N ASN A 118 -3.57 -23.64 -4.60
CA ASN A 118 -3.82 -23.73 -3.16
C ASN A 118 -3.11 -22.67 -2.30
N MET A 119 -2.66 -21.57 -2.90
CA MET A 119 -2.28 -20.39 -2.15
C MET A 119 -3.52 -19.67 -1.62
N CYS A 120 -3.44 -19.13 -0.42
CA CYS A 120 -4.49 -18.31 0.14
C CYS A 120 -4.72 -17.07 -0.73
N MET A 121 -5.97 -16.60 -0.79
CA MET A 121 -6.37 -15.54 -1.69
C MET A 121 -6.08 -14.16 -1.11
N SER A 122 -5.16 -13.45 -1.75
CA SER A 122 -4.74 -12.11 -1.33
C SER A 122 -4.31 -11.28 -2.53
N TRP A 123 -4.51 -9.97 -2.45
CA TRP A 123 -4.01 -9.03 -3.44
C TRP A 123 -3.61 -7.71 -2.77
N GLY A 124 -2.68 -7.02 -3.40
CA GLY A 124 -2.18 -5.72 -2.95
C GLY A 124 -2.25 -4.68 -4.04
N VAL A 125 -2.54 -3.45 -3.65
CA VAL A 125 -2.60 -2.27 -4.54
C VAL A 125 -1.64 -1.20 -4.04
N GLY A 126 -0.94 -0.55 -4.96
CA GLY A 126 0.15 0.36 -4.62
C GLY A 126 0.77 1.06 -5.82
N TYR A 127 1.96 1.62 -5.63
CA TYR A 127 2.71 2.37 -6.63
C TYR A 127 4.16 1.86 -6.68
N PRO A 128 4.59 1.20 -7.77
CA PRO A 128 5.98 0.81 -7.94
C PRO A 128 6.86 2.03 -8.23
N ASN A 129 8.11 2.02 -7.75
CA ASN A 129 9.09 3.10 -7.94
C ASN A 129 8.69 4.50 -7.46
N GLU A 130 7.62 4.60 -6.67
CA GLU A 130 7.20 5.87 -6.14
C GLU A 130 7.57 5.98 -4.67
N LEU A 131 8.34 7.03 -4.37
CA LEU A 131 8.32 7.63 -3.04
C LEU A 131 6.86 8.01 -2.73
N PRO A 132 6.41 7.91 -1.46
CA PRO A 132 5.04 8.24 -1.09
C PRO A 132 4.64 9.58 -1.72
N PRO A 133 3.40 9.73 -2.24
CA PRO A 133 2.98 10.95 -2.91
C PRO A 133 3.37 12.16 -2.05
N ALA A 134 4.22 13.04 -2.58
CA ALA A 134 4.75 14.19 -1.85
C ALA A 134 3.67 15.25 -1.53
N ASP A 135 2.39 14.97 -1.84
CA ASP A 135 1.29 15.92 -1.87
C ASP A 135 0.07 15.48 -1.04
N VAL A 136 0.26 14.86 0.12
CA VAL A 136 -0.76 14.97 1.19
C VAL A 136 -0.27 16.02 2.18
N PRO A 137 -0.84 17.24 2.20
CA PRO A 137 -0.47 18.21 3.22
C PRO A 137 -0.76 17.58 4.58
N GLU A 138 0.31 17.36 5.34
CA GLU A 138 0.24 16.96 6.73
C GLU A 138 -0.73 17.92 7.42
N PHE A 139 -1.88 17.40 7.84
CA PHE A 139 -2.84 18.18 8.62
C PHE A 139 -2.16 18.55 9.95
N GLY A 140 -1.55 19.73 9.97
CA GLY A 140 -1.19 20.46 11.18
C GLY A 140 0.25 20.28 11.67
N LEU A 141 1.18 21.02 11.07
CA LEU A 141 2.17 21.76 11.87
C LEU A 141 2.41 23.14 11.23
N ILE A 142 1.69 24.14 11.73
CA ILE A 142 2.09 25.54 11.59
C ILE A 142 3.39 25.75 12.38
N ALA A 143 4.52 25.61 11.70
CA ALA A 143 5.79 26.15 12.14
C ALA A 143 6.37 26.97 10.99
N GLY A 144 6.19 28.29 11.07
CA GLY A 144 6.72 29.22 10.10
C GLY A 144 8.25 29.15 10.04
N ALA A 145 8.78 29.01 8.82
CA ALA A 145 10.09 29.54 8.45
C ALA A 145 10.23 29.55 6.92
N ALA A 146 10.09 30.77 6.36
CA ALA A 146 10.76 31.29 5.18
C ALA A 146 10.76 30.46 3.86
N THR A 147 9.80 30.79 2.98
CA THR A 147 10.04 30.81 1.53
C THR A 147 10.21 32.26 1.08
N ALA A 148 11.40 32.61 0.55
CA ALA A 148 11.55 33.76 -0.34
C ALA A 148 12.88 33.73 -1.11
N ALA A 149 12.86 33.10 -2.29
CA ALA A 149 13.67 33.50 -3.44
C ALA A 149 12.95 33.00 -4.71
N GLY A 150 12.40 33.81 -5.60
CA GLY A 150 12.30 35.25 -5.63
C GLY A 150 11.14 35.66 -6.55
N ALA A 151 10.40 36.67 -6.13
CA ALA A 151 9.62 37.52 -7.02
C ALA A 151 10.39 38.84 -7.14
N LEU A 152 10.60 39.29 -8.38
CA LEU A 152 11.13 40.61 -8.70
C LEU A 152 10.22 41.69 -8.10
N GLY A 153 10.62 42.20 -6.94
CA GLY A 153 10.13 43.46 -6.37
C GLY A 153 11.31 44.40 -6.23
N ILE A 154 11.35 45.45 -7.04
CA ILE A 154 12.34 46.53 -6.98
C ILE A 154 12.28 47.16 -5.58
N PHE A 155 13.38 47.14 -4.83
CA PHE A 155 13.54 47.96 -3.62
C PHE A 155 14.85 48.76 -3.69
N LEU A 156 14.69 50.08 -3.80
CA LEU A 156 15.75 51.08 -3.80
C LEU A 156 16.40 51.18 -2.40
N TYR A 157 17.72 51.11 -2.32
CA TYR A 157 18.47 51.26 -1.07
C TYR A 157 18.72 52.76 -0.80
N ARG A 158 18.23 53.28 0.34
CA ARG A 158 18.60 54.62 0.85
C ARG A 158 19.52 54.46 2.06
N ILE A 159 20.82 54.70 1.86
CA ILE A 159 21.78 54.86 2.96
C ILE A 159 21.56 56.26 3.55
N ARG A 160 21.34 56.36 4.87
CA ARG A 160 21.62 57.61 5.60
C ARG A 160 22.88 57.40 6.43
N LYS A 161 23.79 58.37 6.32
CA LYS A 161 24.88 58.58 7.27
C LYS A 161 24.33 58.96 8.64
#